data_AF-A0A497N7U5-F1
#
_entry.id   AF-A0A497N7U5-F1
#
_cell.length_a   1.000
_cell.length_b   1.000
_cell.length_c   1.000
_cell.angle_alpha   90.00
_cell.angle_beta   90.00
_cell.angle_gamma   90.00
#
_symmetry.space_group_name_H-M   'P 1'
#
loop_
_entity.id
_entity.type
_entity.pdbx_description
1 polymer ?
#
loop_
_entity_poly.entity_id
_entity_poly.type
_entity_poly.pdbx_seq_one_letter_code
_entity_poly.pdbx_strand_id
1 'polypeptide(L)' 'MDCGVFIDATSTLGKLDRRCYGQFIEHLGKCIYGGVWVGEDSDIPNVRGFRRDVLEAVRELKPPIVRWPGGNFSSAPY' A
#
# COMPACT_ATOMS: atom_id res chain seq x y z
N MET A 1 14.57 13.62 -33.01
CA MET A 1 15.42 13.09 -31.94
C MET A 1 15.01 11.64 -31.82
N ASP A 2 15.82 10.72 -32.32
CA ASP A 2 15.44 9.31 -32.38
C ASP A 2 15.94 8.59 -31.12
N CYS A 3 15.02 7.90 -30.44
CA CYS A 3 15.29 7.05 -29.30
C CYS A 3 14.77 5.64 -29.60
N GLY A 4 15.62 4.63 -29.41
CA GLY A 4 15.28 3.23 -29.62
C GLY A 4 15.52 2.39 -28.36
N VAL A 5 14.74 1.32 -28.19
CA VAL A 5 14.88 0.34 -27.11
C VAL A 5 15.10 -1.04 -27.72
N PHE A 6 16.05 -1.79 -27.16
CA PHE A 6 16.29 -3.19 -27.51
C PHE A 6 16.10 -4.09 -26.29
N ILE A 7 15.49 -5.25 -26.48
CA ILE A 7 15.21 -6.22 -25.41
C ILE A 7 15.72 -7.60 -25.86
N ASP A 8 16.61 -8.19 -25.07
CA ASP A 8 17.05 -9.58 -25.23
C ASP A 8 16.38 -10.48 -24.18
N ALA A 9 15.41 -11.28 -24.62
CA ALA A 9 14.66 -12.18 -23.74
C ALA A 9 15.45 -13.42 -23.28
N THR A 10 16.65 -13.65 -23.83
CA THR A 10 17.52 -14.78 -23.45
C THR A 10 18.50 -14.44 -22.33
N SER A 11 18.70 -13.14 -22.07
CA SER A 11 19.63 -12.63 -21.06
C SER A 11 18.90 -12.26 -19.77
N THR A 12 18.82 -13.19 -18.83
CA THR A 12 18.19 -12.93 -17.51
C THR A 12 19.19 -12.29 -16.55
N LEU A 13 18.89 -11.07 -16.06
CA LEU A 13 19.72 -10.36 -15.07
C LEU A 13 19.51 -10.85 -13.63
N GLY A 14 18.30 -11.29 -13.30
CA GLY A 14 17.95 -11.71 -11.94
C GLY A 14 16.45 -11.84 -11.75
N LYS A 15 16.04 -12.20 -10.52
CA LYS A 15 14.63 -12.27 -10.13
C LYS A 15 14.19 -10.93 -9.56
N LEU A 16 13.09 -10.39 -10.06
CA LEU A 16 12.44 -9.24 -9.44
C LEU A 16 11.70 -9.70 -8.19
N ASP A 17 12.17 -9.27 -7.02
CA ASP A 17 11.47 -9.54 -5.77
C ASP A 17 10.12 -8.82 -5.76
N ARG A 18 9.04 -9.55 -5.49
CA ARG A 18 7.70 -8.96 -5.46
C ARG A 18 7.60 -7.84 -4.44
N ARG A 19 8.39 -7.86 -3.36
CA ARG A 19 8.40 -6.82 -2.32
C ARG A 19 8.78 -5.43 -2.83
N CYS A 20 9.34 -5.32 -4.04
CA CYS A 20 9.48 -4.03 -4.74
C CYS A 20 8.12 -3.33 -4.98
N TYR A 21 7.01 -4.08 -5.00
CA TYR A 21 5.64 -3.56 -5.10
C TYR A 21 4.96 -3.36 -3.73
N GLY A 22 5.73 -3.34 -2.64
CA GLY A 22 5.23 -3.10 -1.29
C GLY A 22 4.58 -1.73 -1.11
N GLN A 23 3.77 -1.60 -0.07
CA GLN A 23 3.04 -0.38 0.27
C GLN A 23 3.40 0.08 1.69
N PHE A 24 3.04 1.32 2.02
CA PHE A 24 3.32 1.93 3.30
C PHE A 24 2.15 2.80 3.74
N ILE A 25 1.74 2.64 5.01
CA ILE A 25 0.69 3.42 5.65
C ILE A 25 1.20 3.94 7.01
N GLU A 26 0.86 5.18 7.34
CA GLU A 26 1.30 5.87 8.55
C GLU A 26 0.12 6.55 9.23
N HIS A 27 0.18 6.71 10.55
CA HIS A 27 -0.68 7.66 11.27
C HIS A 27 -0.35 9.11 10.89
N LEU A 28 -0.61 9.47 9.64
CA LEU A 28 -0.34 10.76 9.04
C LEU A 28 -1.56 11.23 8.24
N GLY A 29 -2.10 12.38 8.64
CA GLY A 29 -3.30 12.95 8.03
C GLY A 29 -4.47 11.95 8.02
N LYS A 30 -5.04 11.74 6.83
CA LYS A 30 -6.19 10.83 6.62
C LYS A 30 -5.79 9.41 6.18
N CYS A 31 -4.51 9.03 6.26
CA CYS A 31 -4.08 7.72 5.79
C CYS A 31 -4.76 6.59 6.59
N ILE A 32 -4.67 6.62 7.93
CA ILE A 32 -5.39 5.68 8.79
C ILE A 32 -6.83 6.15 9.02
N TYR A 33 -7.02 7.29 9.70
CA TYR A 33 -8.33 7.75 10.11
C TYR A 33 -9.06 8.49 8.96
N GLY A 34 -10.21 7.97 8.55
CA GLY A 34 -10.99 8.41 7.38
C GLY A 34 -10.54 7.78 6.05
N GLY A 35 -9.30 7.30 5.98
CA GLY A 35 -8.77 6.52 4.85
C GLY A 35 -9.08 5.05 4.98
N VAL A 36 -8.29 4.34 5.80
CA VAL A 36 -8.42 2.90 6.03
C VAL A 36 -9.48 2.57 7.11
N TRP A 37 -9.49 3.34 8.19
CA TRP A 37 -10.37 3.15 9.36
C TRP A 37 -11.38 4.28 9.47
N VAL A 38 -12.66 3.94 9.58
CA VAL A 38 -13.79 4.87 9.76
C VAL A 38 -14.56 4.66 11.07
N GLY A 39 -14.30 3.57 11.80
CA GLY A 39 -15.02 3.18 13.02
C GLY A 39 -16.20 2.24 12.73
N GLU A 40 -16.51 1.35 13.66
CA GLU A 40 -17.55 0.32 13.47
C GLU A 40 -18.95 0.91 13.29
N ASP A 41 -19.26 1.98 14.03
CA ASP A 41 -20.55 2.69 13.99
C ASP A 41 -20.63 3.77 12.88
N SER A 42 -19.68 3.77 11.94
CA SER A 42 -19.68 4.76 10.84
C SER A 42 -20.79 4.48 9.82
N ASP A 43 -21.45 5.53 9.35
CA ASP A 43 -22.36 5.47 8.20
C ASP A 43 -21.66 5.04 6.89
N ILE A 44 -20.33 5.12 6.84
CA ILE A 44 -19.53 4.66 5.71
C ILE A 44 -19.48 3.12 5.72
N PRO A 45 -19.81 2.43 4.61
CA PRO A 45 -19.76 0.97 4.53
C PRO A 45 -18.41 0.41 4.96
N ASN A 46 -18.41 -0.41 6.01
CA ASN A 46 -17.20 -0.90 6.64
C ASN A 46 -17.32 -2.38 7.07
N VAL A 47 -16.17 -3.01 7.31
CA VAL A 47 -16.05 -4.33 7.93
C VAL A 47 -15.18 -4.18 9.17
N ARG A 48 -15.79 -4.26 10.36
CA ARG A 48 -15.11 -4.02 11.65
C ARG A 48 -14.37 -2.69 11.67
N GLY A 49 -15.01 -1.62 11.19
CA GLY A 49 -14.46 -0.26 11.14
C GLY A 49 -13.49 0.02 9.98
N PHE A 50 -13.12 -0.98 9.18
CA PHE A 50 -12.30 -0.79 7.98
C PHE A 50 -13.18 -0.50 6.76
N ARG A 51 -12.86 0.56 6.01
CA ARG A 51 -13.63 0.99 4.83
C ARG A 51 -13.69 -0.10 3.76
N ARG A 52 -14.90 -0.54 3.38
CA ARG A 52 -15.08 -1.71 2.51
C ARG A 52 -14.49 -1.50 1.11
N ASP A 53 -14.71 -0.33 0.54
CA ASP A 53 -14.18 0.06 -0.78
C ASP A 53 -12.64 0.04 -0.83
N VAL A 54 -11.98 0.50 0.25
CA VAL A 54 -10.52 0.46 0.38
C VAL A 54 -10.03 -0.98 0.51
N LEU A 55 -10.71 -1.83 1.30
CA LEU A 55 -10.35 -3.24 1.43
C LEU A 55 -10.46 -3.99 0.10
N GLU A 56 -11.49 -3.71 -0.69
CA GLU A 56 -11.69 -4.29 -2.02
C GLU A 56 -10.55 -3.87 -2.97
N ALA A 57 -10.21 -2.59 -3.02
CA ALA A 57 -9.10 -2.08 -3.82
C ALA A 57 -7.73 -2.68 -3.41
N VAL A 58 -7.46 -2.79 -2.11
CA VAL A 58 -6.22 -3.41 -1.60
C VAL A 58 -6.15 -4.90 -1.97
N ARG A 59 -7.29 -5.59 -1.92
CA ARG A 59 -7.39 -7.00 -2.31
C ARG A 59 -7.18 -7.22 -3.81
N GLU A 60 -7.58 -6.29 -4.65
CA GLU A 60 -7.28 -6.30 -6.08
C GLU A 60 -5.79 -6.02 -6.34
N LEU A 61 -5.22 -5.02 -5.66
CA LEU A 61 -3.81 -4.61 -5.78
C LEU A 61 -2.84 -5.71 -5.35
N LYS A 62 -3.22 -6.54 -4.35
CA LYS A 62 -2.41 -7.64 -3.80
C LYS A 62 -0.99 -7.18 -3.40
N PRO A 63 -0.86 -6.14 -2.55
CA PRO A 63 0.46 -5.71 -2.11
C PRO A 63 1.16 -6.85 -1.37
N PRO A 64 2.41 -7.18 -1.71
CA PRO A 64 3.13 -8.31 -1.12
C PRO A 64 3.60 -8.03 0.31
N ILE A 65 3.68 -6.75 0.69
CA ILE A 65 4.00 -6.29 2.03
C ILE A 65 3.39 -4.90 2.25
N VAL A 66 2.94 -4.63 3.46
CA VAL A 66 2.48 -3.30 3.90
C VAL A 66 3.22 -2.94 5.17
N ARG A 67 3.95 -1.82 5.15
CA ARG A 67 4.62 -1.27 6.34
C ARG A 67 3.66 -0.35 7.10
N TRP A 68 3.68 -0.45 8.42
CA TRP A 68 2.91 0.34 9.41
C TRP A 68 3.73 0.32 10.74
N PRO A 69 3.68 1.30 11.69
CA PRO A 69 2.71 2.40 11.88
C PRO A 69 2.96 3.77 11.21
N GLY A 70 3.94 3.95 10.34
CA GLY A 70 5.30 4.13 10.81
C GLY A 70 5.98 5.26 10.04
N GLY A 71 7.29 5.46 10.16
CA GLY A 71 7.97 6.63 9.61
C GLY A 71 8.40 7.52 10.76
N ASN A 72 8.02 8.80 10.73
CA ASN A 72 8.28 9.70 11.86
C ASN A 72 7.38 9.35 13.05
N PHE A 73 6.14 8.89 12.78
CA PHE A 73 5.22 8.45 13.82
C PHE A 73 5.81 7.30 14.67
N SER A 74 6.55 6.37 14.05
CA SER A 74 7.23 5.27 14.77
C SER A 74 8.33 5.72 15.73
N SER A 75 8.86 6.93 15.54
CA SER A 75 10.01 7.43 16.31
C SER A 75 9.59 8.30 17.50
N ALA A 76 8.29 8.59 17.64
CA ALA A 76 7.80 9.42 18.72
C ALA A 76 8.01 8.71 20.08
N PRO A 77 8.51 9.43 21.11
CA PRO A 77 8.48 8.93 22.47
C PRO A 77 7.02 8.79 22.90
N TYR A 78 6.71 7.65 23.53
CA TYR A 78 5.38 7.29 24.01
C TYR A 78 4.76 8.36 24.91
#